data_AF-A0A1V6QT57-F1
#
_entry.id   AF-A0A1V6QT57-F1
#
_cell.length_a   1.000
_cell.length_b   1.000
_cell.length_c   1.000
_cell.angle_alpha   90.00
_cell.angle_beta   90.00
_cell.angle_gamma   90.00
#
_symmetry.space_group_name_H-M   'P 1'
#
loop_
_entity.id
_entity.type
_entity.pdbx_description
1 polymer ?
#
loop_
_entity_poly.entity_id
_entity_poly.type
_entity_poly.pdbx_seq_one_letter_code
_entity_poly.pdbx_strand_id
1 'polypeptide(L)'
;MPSPYNCDGPQPPVPDNNDITGQGVIANYVATAGIAVLLIIIYFFVVYDPALDPFRKTDQDSSNHSFRPNPVDEIILRTVRHIPKRLMGDRKVHISAQLEKGFIECILAMSDLQIVTGLSILISGYAQLHQGISSYHWMVIVGLAWFSSLTHLACLTLLRNHLYNHPLQRIWRLFCMAALVILLTIALSFTGGYWWSSLQGGLIPDEEMAWSIIRHAMCHSGFDVRSTTAYYAMVLSILLVIFGFVARIIKLHKIISVGIWEKARARLSMQARRLLRIAFIWCCSNNSYKSLKRTLLYRPLLTVFLVARLFLDGWSSMFSEVCWLVLGFIWGTMRLFGILGIIKKSVYRYPGEPTSIKLVQDSDERDGDWGFGQVVALVLLLAPLFTIIKYFNHGTSYTLNAPNL
;
A
#
# COMPACT_ATOMS: atom_id res chain seq x y z
N MET A 1 -28.54 13.75 -24.04
CA MET A 1 -29.02 14.53 -22.87
C MET A 1 -27.97 15.58 -22.58
N PRO A 2 -28.34 16.87 -22.45
CA PRO A 2 -27.38 17.88 -22.00
C PRO A 2 -26.81 17.47 -20.64
N SER A 3 -25.50 17.62 -20.46
CA SER A 3 -24.84 17.30 -19.19
C SER A 3 -25.51 18.08 -18.06
N PRO A 4 -25.91 17.44 -16.94
CA PRO A 4 -26.60 18.11 -15.83
C PRO A 4 -25.69 19.05 -15.03
N TYR A 5 -24.39 19.11 -15.33
CA TYR A 5 -23.41 19.93 -14.65
C TYR A 5 -22.91 21.06 -15.56
N ASN A 6 -22.96 22.29 -15.06
CA ASN A 6 -22.39 23.45 -15.73
C ASN A 6 -20.92 23.62 -15.27
N CYS A 7 -19.96 23.60 -16.18
CA CYS A 7 -18.54 23.82 -15.88
C CYS A 7 -18.16 25.31 -15.84
N ASP A 8 -19.00 26.19 -16.39
CA ASP A 8 -18.72 27.61 -16.59
C ASP A 8 -19.43 28.51 -15.56
N GLY A 9 -20.28 27.94 -14.69
CA GLY A 9 -21.05 28.68 -13.70
C GLY A 9 -20.45 28.70 -12.29
N PRO A 10 -20.78 29.72 -11.46
CA PRO A 10 -20.46 29.71 -10.03
C PRO A 10 -21.12 28.50 -9.38
N GLN A 11 -20.31 27.72 -8.67
CA GLN A 11 -20.76 26.50 -8.00
C GLN A 11 -21.21 26.82 -6.58
N PRO A 12 -22.27 26.15 -6.08
CA PRO A 12 -22.62 26.25 -4.67
C PRO A 12 -21.47 25.72 -3.81
N PRO A 13 -21.34 26.17 -2.54
CA PRO A 13 -20.37 25.61 -1.60
C PRO A 13 -20.45 24.09 -1.53
N VAL A 14 -19.34 23.43 -1.17
CA VAL A 14 -19.32 21.97 -1.08
C VAL A 14 -20.35 21.53 -0.03
N PRO A 15 -21.33 20.68 -0.40
CA PRO A 15 -22.28 20.16 0.57
C PRO A 15 -21.55 19.26 1.56
N ASP A 16 -21.91 19.37 2.85
CA ASP A 16 -21.39 18.45 3.85
C ASP A 16 -21.95 17.04 3.59
N ASN A 17 -21.06 16.12 3.22
CA ASN A 17 -21.44 14.74 2.91
C ASN A 17 -20.75 13.81 3.90
N ASN A 18 -21.40 13.66 5.05
CA ASN A 18 -20.93 12.86 6.17
C ASN A 18 -20.77 11.36 5.85
N ASP A 19 -21.31 10.87 4.74
CA ASP A 19 -21.13 9.48 4.28
C ASP A 19 -19.80 9.27 3.55
N ILE A 20 -19.18 10.33 2.99
CA ILE A 20 -17.91 10.27 2.26
C ILE A 20 -16.79 10.87 3.09
N THR A 21 -16.99 12.07 3.62
CA THR A 21 -15.99 12.85 4.36
C THR A 21 -16.12 12.68 5.87
N GLY A 22 -17.02 11.79 6.30
CA GLY A 22 -17.25 11.49 7.70
C GLY A 22 -16.02 10.96 8.42
N GLN A 23 -15.82 11.43 9.65
CA GLN A 23 -14.67 11.04 10.46
C GLN A 23 -14.62 9.52 10.70
N GLY A 24 -15.76 8.88 10.95
CA GLY A 24 -15.85 7.43 11.12
C GLY A 24 -15.46 6.64 9.87
N VAL A 25 -15.85 7.12 8.68
CA VAL A 25 -15.49 6.50 7.39
C VAL A 25 -14.00 6.62 7.15
N ILE A 26 -13.44 7.82 7.28
CA ILE A 26 -12.00 8.06 7.13
C ILE A 26 -11.20 7.22 8.13
N ALA A 27 -11.61 7.21 9.39
CA ALA A 27 -10.98 6.41 10.43
C ALA A 27 -10.99 4.92 10.09
N ASN A 28 -12.10 4.38 9.59
CA ASN A 28 -12.18 2.96 9.20
C ASN A 28 -11.14 2.58 8.14
N TYR A 29 -11.05 3.32 7.02
CA TYR A 29 -10.10 2.99 5.96
C TYR A 29 -8.64 3.18 6.40
N VAL A 30 -8.33 4.31 7.04
CA VAL A 30 -6.96 4.61 7.50
C VAL A 30 -6.53 3.64 8.58
N ALA A 31 -7.38 3.36 9.57
CA ALA A 31 -7.07 2.43 10.65
C ALA A 31 -6.98 0.99 10.14
N THR A 32 -7.85 0.54 9.24
CA THR A 32 -7.76 -0.81 8.68
C THR A 32 -6.45 -1.00 7.92
N ALA A 33 -6.06 -0.04 7.08
CA ALA A 33 -4.79 -0.09 6.37
C ALA A 33 -3.59 0.00 7.33
N GLY A 34 -3.68 0.86 8.35
CA GLY A 34 -2.65 1.00 9.39
C GLY A 34 -2.45 -0.29 10.20
N ILE A 35 -3.55 -0.95 10.60
CA ILE A 35 -3.51 -2.25 11.26
C ILE A 35 -2.90 -3.28 10.32
N ALA A 36 -3.29 -3.35 9.05
CA ALA A 36 -2.72 -4.29 8.09
C ALA A 36 -1.19 -4.09 7.90
N VAL A 37 -0.74 -2.83 7.85
CA VAL A 37 0.70 -2.49 7.80
C VAL A 37 1.40 -2.88 9.10
N LEU A 38 0.79 -2.64 10.25
CA LEU A 38 1.34 -3.06 11.54
C LEU A 38 1.47 -4.60 11.62
N LEU A 39 0.42 -5.32 11.21
CA LEU A 39 0.40 -6.78 11.20
C LEU A 39 1.47 -7.36 10.28
N ILE A 40 1.73 -6.74 9.10
CA ILE A 40 2.80 -7.22 8.22
C ILE A 40 4.20 -6.96 8.77
N ILE A 41 4.39 -5.85 9.48
CA ILE A 41 5.64 -5.53 10.18
C ILE A 41 5.88 -6.56 11.28
N ILE A 42 4.87 -6.81 12.13
CA ILE A 42 4.95 -7.80 13.21
C ILE A 42 5.23 -9.19 12.64
N TYR A 43 4.50 -9.60 11.60
CA TYR A 43 4.70 -10.90 10.96
C TYR A 43 6.12 -11.03 10.41
N PHE A 44 6.64 -10.01 9.72
CA PHE A 44 8.00 -10.05 9.17
C PHE A 44 9.05 -10.22 10.28
N PHE A 45 8.98 -9.44 11.36
CA PHE A 45 10.02 -9.51 12.41
C PHE A 45 9.88 -10.73 13.33
N VAL A 46 8.66 -11.16 13.63
CA VAL A 46 8.39 -12.18 14.68
C VAL A 46 8.13 -13.57 14.09
N VAL A 47 7.28 -13.69 13.07
CA VAL A 47 6.78 -14.98 12.56
C VAL A 47 7.60 -15.48 11.37
N TYR A 48 7.97 -14.57 10.46
CA TYR A 48 8.50 -14.93 9.16
C TYR A 48 9.83 -15.69 9.27
N ASP A 49 9.90 -16.84 8.62
CA ASP A 49 11.11 -17.65 8.48
C ASP A 49 11.54 -17.66 7.01
N PRO A 50 12.70 -17.08 6.68
CA PRO A 50 13.18 -17.02 5.29
C PRO A 50 13.55 -18.40 4.74
N ALA A 51 13.77 -19.41 5.59
CA ALA A 51 14.13 -20.77 5.16
C ALA A 51 12.93 -21.61 4.71
N LEU A 52 11.70 -21.19 5.03
CA LEU A 52 10.49 -21.93 4.68
C LEU A 52 10.01 -21.58 3.27
N ASP A 53 9.68 -22.61 2.47
CA ASP A 53 9.12 -22.43 1.13
C ASP A 53 7.71 -21.78 1.23
N PRO A 54 7.48 -20.61 0.61
CA PRO A 54 6.17 -19.95 0.57
C PRO A 54 5.09 -20.74 -0.18
N PHE A 55 5.44 -21.81 -0.90
CA PHE A 55 4.52 -22.68 -1.64
C PHE A 55 4.39 -24.08 -1.02
N ARG A 56 4.69 -24.22 0.28
CA ARG A 56 4.54 -25.49 1.01
C ARG A 56 3.07 -25.89 1.16
N LYS A 57 2.79 -27.18 1.06
CA LYS A 57 1.51 -27.75 1.49
C LYS A 57 1.53 -27.98 3.00
N THR A 58 0.40 -27.80 3.66
CA THR A 58 0.25 -27.90 5.13
C THR A 58 0.72 -29.26 5.68
N ASP A 59 0.70 -30.31 4.87
CA ASP A 59 0.97 -31.70 5.28
C ASP A 59 2.34 -32.25 4.84
N GLN A 60 3.24 -31.42 4.29
CA GLN A 60 4.56 -31.87 3.84
C GLN A 60 5.66 -31.51 4.84
N ASP A 61 6.34 -32.54 5.35
CA ASP A 61 7.53 -32.39 6.20
C ASP A 61 8.61 -31.54 5.50
N SER A 62 9.11 -30.58 6.27
CA SER A 62 10.05 -29.51 5.89
C SER A 62 11.46 -30.01 5.52
N SER A 63 11.69 -31.32 5.43
CA SER A 63 13.00 -31.94 5.33
C SER A 63 13.54 -32.13 3.92
N ASN A 64 12.72 -32.05 2.87
CA ASN A 64 13.10 -32.62 1.55
C ASN A 64 13.19 -31.67 0.35
N HIS A 65 13.13 -30.34 0.52
CA HIS A 65 13.39 -29.42 -0.59
C HIS A 65 14.45 -28.38 -0.25
N SER A 66 15.49 -28.28 -1.10
CA SER A 66 16.54 -27.26 -1.00
C SER A 66 15.99 -25.89 -1.41
N PHE A 67 15.10 -25.33 -0.61
CA PHE A 67 14.65 -23.95 -0.78
C PHE A 67 15.77 -23.02 -0.36
N ARG A 68 16.17 -22.11 -1.26
CA ARG A 68 17.23 -21.15 -0.97
C ARG A 68 16.61 -19.87 -0.39
N PRO A 69 16.91 -19.51 0.86
CA PRO A 69 16.38 -18.28 1.46
C PRO A 69 16.91 -17.05 0.71
N ASN A 70 16.13 -15.96 0.74
CA ASN A 70 16.61 -14.68 0.24
C ASN A 70 17.68 -14.12 1.20
N PRO A 71 18.90 -13.81 0.71
CA PRO A 71 19.98 -13.32 1.56
C PRO A 71 19.66 -11.98 2.24
N VAL A 72 18.84 -11.13 1.62
CA VAL A 72 18.48 -9.82 2.19
C VAL A 72 17.61 -10.00 3.42
N ASP A 73 16.56 -10.82 3.31
CA ASP A 73 15.67 -11.12 4.43
C ASP A 73 16.44 -11.78 5.58
N GLU A 74 17.34 -12.71 5.27
CA GLU A 74 18.18 -13.38 6.26
C GLU A 74 19.10 -12.41 7.02
N ILE A 75 19.80 -11.51 6.32
CA ILE A 75 20.68 -10.52 6.95
C ILE A 75 19.89 -9.58 7.85
N ILE A 76 18.74 -9.08 7.38
CA ILE A 76 17.91 -8.14 8.14
C ILE A 76 17.34 -8.81 9.38
N LEU A 77 16.75 -10.01 9.26
CA LEU A 77 16.20 -10.73 10.40
C LEU A 77 17.26 -11.13 11.41
N ARG A 78 18.44 -11.57 10.95
CA ARG A 78 19.58 -11.85 11.85
C ARG A 78 19.98 -10.61 12.62
N THR A 79 20.10 -9.47 11.95
CA THR A 79 20.49 -8.20 12.59
C THR A 79 19.44 -7.74 13.60
N VAL A 80 18.17 -7.67 13.18
CA VAL A 80 17.09 -7.13 14.00
C VAL A 80 16.73 -8.06 15.16
N ARG A 81 16.70 -9.39 14.97
CA ARG A 81 16.41 -10.34 16.07
C ARG A 81 17.55 -10.46 17.08
N HIS A 82 18.77 -10.08 16.72
CA HIS A 82 19.90 -10.10 17.65
C HIS A 82 19.84 -8.96 18.68
N ILE A 83 19.25 -7.82 18.31
CA ILE A 83 19.09 -6.65 19.19
C ILE A 83 18.25 -6.96 20.45
N PRO A 84 17.01 -7.49 20.35
CA PRO A 84 16.20 -7.82 21.51
C PRO A 84 16.76 -9.04 22.26
N LYS A 85 17.40 -10.01 21.60
CA LYS A 85 18.09 -11.11 22.30
C LYS A 85 19.20 -10.61 23.23
N ARG A 86 19.89 -9.54 22.83
CA ARG A 86 20.92 -8.88 23.64
C ARG A 86 20.34 -8.04 24.78
N LEU A 87 19.11 -7.51 24.62
CA LEU A 87 18.47 -6.61 25.58
C LEU A 87 17.54 -7.32 26.58
N MET A 88 16.80 -8.34 26.15
CA MET A 88 15.74 -9.04 26.91
C MET A 88 16.04 -10.53 27.18
N GLY A 89 17.23 -11.01 26.82
CA GLY A 89 17.61 -12.42 26.93
C GLY A 89 16.96 -13.31 25.86
N ASP A 90 17.31 -14.60 25.83
CA ASP A 90 16.90 -15.57 24.78
C ASP A 90 15.44 -16.05 24.94
N ARG A 91 14.52 -15.13 25.26
CA ARG A 91 13.09 -15.45 25.35
C ARG A 91 12.52 -15.56 23.93
N LYS A 92 12.52 -16.77 23.39
CA LYS A 92 11.79 -17.07 22.14
C LYS A 92 10.31 -16.77 22.37
N VAL A 93 9.77 -15.81 21.63
CA VAL A 93 8.33 -15.55 21.57
C VAL A 93 7.70 -16.72 20.81
N HIS A 94 7.19 -17.71 21.52
CA HIS A 94 6.45 -18.81 20.91
C HIS A 94 5.02 -18.34 20.65
N ILE A 95 4.69 -18.04 19.40
CA ILE A 95 3.31 -17.77 18.99
C ILE A 95 2.58 -19.11 18.99
N SER A 96 1.49 -19.22 19.74
CA SER A 96 0.69 -20.45 19.73
C SER A 96 0.01 -20.60 18.36
N ALA A 97 -0.14 -21.85 17.90
CA ALA A 97 -0.81 -22.13 16.63
C ALA A 97 -2.25 -21.57 16.57
N GLN A 98 -2.91 -21.45 17.72
CA GLN A 98 -4.22 -20.81 17.84
C GLN A 98 -4.18 -19.30 17.55
N LEU A 99 -3.13 -18.60 17.99
CA LEU A 99 -2.95 -17.17 17.70
C LEU A 99 -2.60 -16.93 16.24
N GLU A 100 -1.79 -17.81 15.63
CA GLU A 100 -1.51 -17.76 14.19
C GLU A 100 -2.80 -17.92 13.37
N LYS A 101 -3.66 -18.87 13.74
CA LYS A 101 -4.98 -19.05 13.11
C LYS A 101 -5.86 -17.81 13.28
N GLY A 102 -5.95 -17.25 14.49
CA GLY A 102 -6.73 -16.03 14.73
C GLY A 102 -6.23 -14.82 13.93
N PHE A 103 -4.92 -14.69 13.77
CA PHE A 103 -4.30 -13.66 12.95
C PHE A 103 -4.67 -13.80 11.46
N ILE A 104 -4.58 -15.02 10.92
CA ILE A 104 -4.95 -15.34 9.54
C ILE A 104 -6.42 -14.98 9.28
N GLU A 105 -7.33 -15.44 10.15
CA GLU A 105 -8.77 -15.16 10.05
C GLU A 105 -9.08 -13.66 10.12
N CYS A 106 -8.41 -12.93 11.01
CA CYS A 106 -8.58 -11.48 11.12
C CYS A 106 -8.19 -10.75 9.84
N ILE A 107 -7.03 -11.07 9.27
CA ILE A 107 -6.57 -10.40 8.04
C ILE A 107 -7.46 -10.78 6.86
N LEU A 108 -7.93 -12.02 6.80
CA LEU A 108 -8.90 -12.45 5.79
C LEU A 108 -10.17 -11.60 5.86
N ALA A 109 -10.74 -11.46 7.06
CA ALA A 109 -11.94 -10.66 7.31
C ALA A 109 -11.72 -9.16 7.03
N MET A 110 -10.60 -8.58 7.48
CA MET A 110 -10.25 -7.18 7.19
C MET A 110 -10.17 -6.93 5.67
N SER A 111 -9.51 -7.84 4.95
CA SER A 111 -9.42 -7.74 3.50
C SER A 111 -10.81 -7.92 2.86
N ASP A 112 -11.65 -8.84 3.29
CA ASP A 112 -12.96 -9.03 2.64
C ASP A 112 -13.89 -7.84 2.84
N LEU A 113 -13.88 -7.24 4.04
CA LEU A 113 -14.64 -6.01 4.28
C LEU A 113 -14.10 -4.87 3.43
N GLN A 114 -12.77 -4.69 3.36
CA GLN A 114 -12.15 -3.62 2.58
C GLN A 114 -12.33 -3.79 1.07
N ILE A 115 -12.48 -5.01 0.54
CA ILE A 115 -12.73 -5.20 -0.90
C ILE A 115 -14.11 -4.72 -1.26
N VAL A 116 -15.10 -5.06 -0.43
CA VAL A 116 -16.49 -4.69 -0.66
C VAL A 116 -16.64 -3.19 -0.49
N THR A 117 -16.20 -2.63 0.64
CA THR A 117 -16.32 -1.18 0.88
C THR A 117 -15.47 -0.38 -0.12
N GLY A 118 -14.26 -0.82 -0.45
CA GLY A 118 -13.38 -0.18 -1.43
C GLY A 118 -13.93 -0.15 -2.85
N LEU A 119 -14.58 -1.23 -3.29
CA LEU A 119 -15.30 -1.24 -4.58
C LEU A 119 -16.56 -0.39 -4.52
N SER A 120 -17.35 -0.49 -3.44
CA SER A 120 -18.57 0.31 -3.27
C SER A 120 -18.29 1.80 -3.33
N ILE A 121 -17.24 2.29 -2.66
CA ILE A 121 -16.92 3.72 -2.66
C ILE A 121 -16.45 4.22 -4.03
N LEU A 122 -15.67 3.42 -4.77
CA LEU A 122 -15.27 3.76 -6.13
C LEU A 122 -16.47 3.75 -7.09
N ILE A 123 -17.29 2.69 -7.07
CA ILE A 123 -18.49 2.58 -7.92
C ILE A 123 -19.45 3.74 -7.64
N SER A 124 -19.71 4.03 -6.37
CA SER A 124 -20.55 5.15 -5.97
C SER A 124 -19.96 6.50 -6.41
N GLY A 125 -18.64 6.69 -6.23
CA GLY A 125 -17.94 7.88 -6.70
C GLY A 125 -18.05 8.09 -8.21
N TYR A 126 -17.89 7.04 -9.00
CA TYR A 126 -18.08 7.09 -10.46
C TYR A 126 -19.53 7.37 -10.87
N ALA A 127 -20.50 6.79 -10.17
CA ALA A 127 -21.92 7.06 -10.43
C ALA A 127 -22.27 8.53 -10.12
N GLN A 128 -21.78 9.05 -9.00
CA GLN A 128 -21.97 10.45 -8.59
C GLN A 128 -21.15 11.44 -9.43
N LEU A 129 -20.12 10.97 -10.14
CA LEU A 129 -19.34 11.81 -11.04
C LEU A 129 -20.24 12.52 -12.06
N HIS A 130 -21.21 11.79 -12.64
CA HIS A 130 -22.20 12.33 -13.57
C HIS A 130 -23.18 13.32 -12.94
N GLN A 131 -23.42 13.21 -11.64
CA GLN A 131 -24.34 14.06 -10.88
C GLN A 131 -23.68 15.35 -10.39
N GLY A 132 -22.37 15.51 -10.60
CA GLY A 132 -21.64 16.71 -10.20
C GLY A 132 -21.06 16.61 -8.79
N ILE A 133 -20.25 15.59 -8.52
CA ILE A 133 -19.43 15.57 -7.30
C ILE A 133 -18.29 16.61 -7.38
N SER A 134 -18.01 17.32 -6.28
CA SER A 134 -16.91 18.30 -6.21
C SER A 134 -15.55 17.61 -6.33
N SER A 135 -14.53 18.34 -6.79
CA SER A 135 -13.16 17.80 -6.90
C SER A 135 -12.58 17.39 -5.53
N TYR A 136 -13.00 18.06 -4.45
CA TYR A 136 -12.66 17.70 -3.08
C TYR A 136 -13.17 16.30 -2.69
N HIS A 137 -14.48 16.07 -2.83
CA HIS A 137 -15.10 14.78 -2.48
C HIS A 137 -14.51 13.65 -3.30
N TRP A 138 -14.22 13.90 -4.58
CA TRP A 138 -13.52 12.96 -5.45
C TRP A 138 -12.12 12.60 -4.93
N MET A 139 -11.33 13.58 -4.52
CA MET A 139 -9.99 13.35 -3.95
C MET A 139 -10.03 12.54 -2.65
N VAL A 140 -11.05 12.74 -1.81
CA VAL A 140 -11.27 11.92 -0.60
C VAL A 140 -11.64 10.49 -0.97
N ILE A 141 -12.57 10.27 -1.91
CA ILE A 141 -12.94 8.94 -2.41
C ILE A 141 -11.71 8.18 -2.92
N VAL A 142 -10.89 8.83 -3.75
CA VAL A 142 -9.64 8.26 -4.30
C VAL A 142 -8.66 7.92 -3.16
N GLY A 143 -8.54 8.77 -2.14
CA GLY A 143 -7.72 8.52 -0.96
C GLY A 143 -8.20 7.31 -0.14
N LEU A 144 -9.50 7.17 0.07
CA LEU A 144 -10.07 6.02 0.81
C LEU A 144 -9.85 4.70 0.03
N ALA A 145 -10.10 4.72 -1.28
CA ALA A 145 -9.84 3.58 -2.16
C ALA A 145 -8.36 3.19 -2.22
N TRP A 146 -7.44 4.17 -2.14
CA TRP A 146 -6.01 3.92 -1.99
C TRP A 146 -5.68 3.09 -0.74
N PHE A 147 -6.24 3.44 0.43
CA PHE A 147 -6.03 2.68 1.66
C PHE A 147 -6.62 1.26 1.59
N SER A 148 -7.77 1.10 0.93
CA SER A 148 -8.31 -0.25 0.64
C SER A 148 -7.31 -1.07 -0.19
N SER A 149 -6.74 -0.49 -1.26
CA SER A 149 -5.72 -1.18 -2.08
C SER A 149 -4.47 -1.58 -1.30
N LEU A 150 -4.00 -0.75 -0.35
CA LEU A 150 -2.86 -1.07 0.51
C LEU A 150 -3.16 -2.25 1.43
N THR A 151 -4.37 -2.29 2.00
CA THR A 151 -4.83 -3.41 2.83
C THR A 151 -4.78 -4.71 2.06
N HIS A 152 -5.25 -4.70 0.80
CA HIS A 152 -5.18 -5.89 -0.05
C HIS A 152 -3.77 -6.31 -0.42
N LEU A 153 -2.88 -5.34 -0.71
CA LEU A 153 -1.48 -5.65 -0.99
C LEU A 153 -0.80 -6.28 0.23
N ALA A 154 -1.07 -5.79 1.44
CA ALA A 154 -0.59 -6.38 2.69
C ALA A 154 -1.14 -7.81 2.90
N CYS A 155 -2.45 -8.00 2.66
CA CYS A 155 -3.12 -9.28 2.72
C CYS A 155 -2.48 -10.31 1.76
N LEU A 156 -2.23 -9.96 0.50
CA LEU A 156 -1.61 -10.87 -0.47
C LEU A 156 -0.20 -11.30 -0.07
N THR A 157 0.57 -10.41 0.54
CA THR A 157 1.91 -10.74 1.06
C THR A 157 1.82 -11.69 2.26
N LEU A 158 0.95 -11.40 3.23
CA LEU A 158 0.81 -12.19 4.46
C LEU A 158 0.23 -13.58 4.20
N LEU A 159 -0.81 -13.65 3.37
CA LEU A 159 -1.57 -14.87 3.12
C LEU A 159 -1.04 -15.66 1.92
N ARG A 160 0.19 -15.40 1.46
CA ARG A 160 0.75 -16.07 0.28
C ARG A 160 0.68 -17.60 0.37
N ASN A 161 1.08 -18.16 1.50
CA ASN A 161 1.04 -19.62 1.72
C ASN A 161 -0.41 -20.13 1.83
N HIS A 162 -1.26 -19.40 2.55
CA HIS A 162 -2.67 -19.76 2.73
C HIS A 162 -3.45 -19.76 1.40
N LEU A 163 -3.33 -18.69 0.61
CA LEU A 163 -3.99 -18.54 -0.70
C LEU A 163 -3.42 -19.48 -1.77
N TYR A 164 -2.19 -19.96 -1.59
CA TYR A 164 -1.66 -21.02 -2.46
C TYR A 164 -2.42 -22.34 -2.27
N ASN A 165 -2.77 -22.69 -1.02
CA ASN A 165 -3.53 -23.88 -0.69
C ASN A 165 -5.04 -23.73 -0.92
N HIS A 166 -5.56 -22.50 -1.02
CA HIS A 166 -6.97 -22.20 -1.31
C HIS A 166 -7.15 -21.46 -2.65
N PRO A 167 -7.10 -22.17 -3.80
CA PRO A 167 -7.07 -21.54 -5.12
C PRO A 167 -8.36 -20.79 -5.50
N LEU A 168 -9.54 -21.25 -5.06
CA LEU A 168 -10.82 -20.59 -5.35
C LEU A 168 -10.90 -19.21 -4.66
N GLN A 169 -10.58 -19.17 -3.36
CA GLN A 169 -10.52 -17.91 -2.60
C GLN A 169 -9.50 -16.95 -3.20
N ARG A 170 -8.36 -17.46 -3.66
CA ARG A 170 -7.34 -16.66 -4.35
C ARG A 170 -7.87 -16.03 -5.64
N ILE A 171 -8.52 -16.80 -6.52
CA ILE A 171 -8.99 -16.29 -7.82
C ILE A 171 -10.01 -15.17 -7.63
N TRP A 172 -11.00 -15.37 -6.75
CA TRP A 172 -12.02 -14.35 -6.48
C TRP A 172 -11.41 -13.05 -5.93
N ARG A 173 -10.52 -13.15 -4.94
CA ARG A 173 -9.83 -11.98 -4.37
C ARG A 173 -8.99 -11.25 -5.41
N LEU A 174 -8.23 -11.97 -6.24
CA LEU A 174 -7.42 -11.36 -7.30
C LEU A 174 -8.30 -10.65 -8.34
N PHE A 175 -9.44 -11.23 -8.70
CA PHE A 175 -10.39 -10.61 -9.63
C PHE A 175 -10.96 -9.30 -9.08
N CYS A 176 -11.50 -9.33 -7.85
CA CYS A 176 -12.05 -8.14 -7.21
C CYS A 176 -10.98 -7.07 -6.95
N MET A 177 -9.76 -7.47 -6.57
CA MET A 177 -8.65 -6.54 -6.37
C MET A 177 -8.16 -5.96 -7.69
N ALA A 178 -8.13 -6.74 -8.78
CA ALA A 178 -7.81 -6.22 -10.11
C ALA A 178 -8.84 -5.18 -10.55
N ALA A 179 -10.13 -5.44 -10.33
CA ALA A 179 -11.19 -4.46 -10.59
C ALA A 179 -10.98 -3.18 -9.78
N LEU A 180 -10.69 -3.29 -8.47
CA LEU A 180 -10.40 -2.15 -7.61
C LEU A 180 -9.19 -1.35 -8.10
N VAL A 181 -8.08 -2.02 -8.45
CA VAL A 181 -6.86 -1.37 -8.95
C VAL A 181 -7.09 -0.67 -10.28
N ILE A 182 -7.87 -1.25 -11.20
CA ILE A 182 -8.21 -0.64 -12.48
C ILE A 182 -9.04 0.63 -12.25
N LEU A 183 -10.11 0.53 -11.45
CA LEU A 183 -10.94 1.68 -11.10
C LEU A 183 -10.13 2.76 -10.38
N LEU A 184 -9.29 2.39 -9.40
CA LEU A 184 -8.43 3.33 -8.69
C LEU A 184 -7.41 4.00 -9.62
N THR A 185 -6.85 3.28 -10.59
CA THR A 185 -5.90 3.84 -11.57
C THR A 185 -6.57 4.88 -12.44
N ILE A 186 -7.77 4.58 -12.97
CA ILE A 186 -8.56 5.54 -13.74
C ILE A 186 -8.91 6.75 -12.86
N ALA A 187 -9.26 6.51 -11.59
CA ALA A 187 -9.64 7.58 -10.68
C ALA A 187 -8.47 8.51 -10.35
N LEU A 188 -7.28 7.94 -10.15
CA LEU A 188 -6.03 8.67 -9.96
C LEU A 188 -5.69 9.54 -11.17
N SER A 189 -5.99 9.12 -12.40
CA SER A 189 -5.72 9.92 -13.60
C SER A 189 -6.42 11.29 -13.61
N PHE A 190 -7.59 11.41 -12.98
CA PHE A 190 -8.27 12.70 -12.83
C PHE A 190 -7.54 13.65 -11.86
N THR A 191 -6.75 13.08 -10.93
CA THR A 191 -6.14 13.86 -9.85
C THR A 191 -4.97 14.75 -10.29
N GLY A 192 -4.39 14.49 -11.46
CA GLY A 192 -3.32 15.33 -12.03
C GLY A 192 -3.78 16.74 -12.40
N GLY A 193 -5.07 16.94 -12.69
CA GLY A 193 -5.64 18.25 -13.02
C GLY A 193 -5.89 19.16 -11.81
N TYR A 194 -5.81 18.63 -10.59
CA TYR A 194 -6.10 19.38 -9.37
C TYR A 194 -4.85 20.03 -8.80
N TRP A 195 -4.46 21.18 -9.37
CA TRP A 195 -3.25 21.91 -8.96
C TRP A 195 -3.26 22.31 -7.47
N TRP A 196 -4.44 22.56 -6.89
CA TRP A 196 -4.64 22.88 -5.48
C TRP A 196 -4.25 21.73 -4.54
N SER A 197 -4.15 20.50 -5.05
CA SER A 197 -3.74 19.32 -4.27
C SER A 197 -2.22 19.21 -4.05
N SER A 198 -1.44 20.14 -4.61
CA SER A 198 0.01 20.16 -4.42
C SER A 198 0.37 20.34 -2.94
N LEU A 199 1.35 19.57 -2.46
CA LEU A 199 1.79 19.52 -1.06
C LEU A 199 2.48 20.81 -0.57
N GLN A 200 2.42 21.89 -1.34
CA GLN A 200 3.12 23.13 -1.08
C GLN A 200 2.32 23.99 -0.08
N GLY A 201 2.41 23.60 1.19
CA GLY A 201 1.71 24.21 2.33
C GLY A 201 2.16 25.62 2.72
N GLY A 202 2.60 26.45 1.78
CA GLY A 202 3.14 27.79 2.05
C GLY A 202 2.37 28.97 1.45
N LEU A 203 1.44 28.75 0.50
CA LEU A 203 0.66 29.85 -0.07
C LEU A 203 -0.61 30.10 0.73
N ILE A 204 -0.91 31.37 0.96
CA ILE A 204 -2.22 31.83 1.40
C ILE A 204 -3.20 31.40 0.29
N PRO A 205 -4.21 30.58 0.61
CA PRO A 205 -5.16 30.14 -0.38
C PRO A 205 -5.94 31.34 -0.92
N ASP A 206 -5.93 31.50 -2.25
CA ASP A 206 -6.60 32.57 -2.98
C ASP A 206 -7.98 32.13 -3.50
N GLU A 207 -8.74 33.09 -4.02
CA GLU A 207 -10.06 32.86 -4.58
C GLU A 207 -10.05 31.83 -5.73
N GLU A 208 -9.02 31.84 -6.57
CA GLU A 208 -8.89 30.89 -7.68
C GLU A 208 -8.77 29.45 -7.20
N MET A 209 -8.02 29.21 -6.13
CA MET A 209 -7.94 27.89 -5.49
C MET A 209 -9.30 27.43 -4.96
N ALA A 210 -10.08 28.32 -4.32
CA ALA A 210 -11.42 27.97 -3.82
C ALA A 210 -12.36 27.52 -4.95
N TRP A 211 -12.40 28.26 -6.05
CA TRP A 211 -13.22 27.89 -7.21
C TRP A 211 -12.81 26.53 -7.80
N SER A 212 -11.51 26.22 -7.81
CA SER A 212 -11.02 24.92 -8.30
C SER A 212 -11.38 23.76 -7.37
N ILE A 213 -11.43 23.97 -6.05
CA ILE A 213 -11.83 22.95 -5.06
C ILE A 213 -13.32 22.60 -5.20
N ILE A 214 -14.18 23.63 -5.30
CA ILE A 214 -15.64 23.45 -5.34
C ILE A 214 -16.09 22.90 -6.70
N ARG A 215 -15.38 23.25 -7.78
CA ARG A 215 -15.73 22.83 -9.13
C ARG A 215 -15.81 21.31 -9.28
N HIS A 216 -16.79 20.89 -10.08
CA HIS A 216 -17.04 19.49 -10.40
C HIS A 216 -15.79 18.76 -10.89
N ALA A 217 -15.61 17.53 -10.42
CA ALA A 217 -14.42 16.72 -10.70
C ALA A 217 -14.17 16.51 -12.20
N MET A 218 -15.23 16.34 -13.01
CA MET A 218 -15.12 16.15 -14.47
C MET A 218 -14.71 17.39 -15.25
N CYS A 219 -14.96 18.58 -14.72
CA CYS A 219 -14.64 19.83 -15.42
C CYS A 219 -13.13 20.10 -15.47
N HIS A 220 -12.35 19.43 -14.61
CA HIS A 220 -10.90 19.45 -14.69
C HIS A 220 -10.47 18.31 -15.61
N SER A 221 -10.23 18.63 -16.88
CA SER A 221 -9.68 17.63 -17.79
C SER A 221 -8.29 17.20 -17.27
N GLY A 222 -8.05 15.88 -17.15
CA GLY A 222 -6.79 15.35 -16.60
C GLY A 222 -5.52 15.70 -17.39
N PHE A 223 -5.66 16.42 -18.52
CA PHE A 223 -4.59 16.88 -19.39
C PHE A 223 -4.24 18.36 -19.22
N ASP A 224 -5.02 19.12 -18.45
CA ASP A 224 -4.71 20.53 -18.19
C ASP A 224 -3.68 20.62 -17.05
N VAL A 225 -2.40 20.38 -17.42
CA VAL A 225 -1.28 20.30 -16.47
C VAL A 225 -0.91 21.70 -16.00
N ARG A 226 -1.71 22.24 -15.07
CA ARG A 226 -1.45 23.54 -14.45
C ARG A 226 -0.39 23.48 -13.35
N SER A 227 -0.16 22.31 -12.76
CA SER A 227 0.88 22.07 -11.74
C SER A 227 1.68 20.80 -12.03
N THR A 228 2.99 20.96 -12.16
CA THR A 228 3.94 19.85 -12.32
C THR A 228 3.96 18.94 -11.10
N THR A 229 3.79 19.49 -9.90
CA THR A 229 3.81 18.72 -8.63
C THR A 229 2.62 17.78 -8.52
N ALA A 230 1.41 18.24 -8.82
CA ALA A 230 0.21 17.39 -8.79
C ALA A 230 0.30 16.26 -9.83
N TYR A 231 0.84 16.56 -11.01
CA TYR A 231 1.09 15.56 -12.04
C TYR A 231 2.08 14.48 -11.59
N TYR A 232 3.23 14.85 -11.02
CA TYR A 232 4.19 13.86 -10.51
C TYR A 232 3.62 13.04 -9.36
N ALA A 233 2.83 13.65 -8.47
CA ALA A 233 2.17 12.93 -7.38
C ALA A 233 1.15 11.89 -7.89
N MET A 234 0.40 12.24 -8.94
CA MET A 234 -0.49 11.30 -9.65
C MET A 234 0.29 10.15 -10.26
N VAL A 235 1.32 10.44 -11.07
CA VAL A 235 2.14 9.42 -11.74
C VAL A 235 2.80 8.50 -10.72
N LEU A 236 3.37 9.05 -9.65
CA LEU A 236 3.94 8.27 -8.56
C LEU A 236 2.90 7.34 -7.92
N SER A 237 1.70 7.84 -7.65
CA SER A 237 0.61 7.04 -7.07
C SER A 237 0.19 5.89 -8.00
N ILE A 238 0.03 6.16 -9.30
CA ILE A 238 -0.32 5.13 -10.29
C ILE A 238 0.76 4.05 -10.37
N LEU A 239 2.03 4.46 -10.46
CA LEU A 239 3.16 3.52 -10.48
C LEU A 239 3.24 2.68 -9.20
N LEU A 240 3.01 3.30 -8.03
CA LEU A 240 3.04 2.62 -6.74
C LEU A 240 1.99 1.50 -6.65
N VAL A 241 0.76 1.76 -7.11
CA VAL A 241 -0.35 0.78 -7.07
C VAL A 241 -0.15 -0.32 -8.11
N ILE A 242 0.11 0.04 -9.37
CA ILE A 242 0.26 -0.94 -10.46
C ILE A 242 1.45 -1.86 -10.18
N PHE A 243 2.61 -1.27 -9.88
CA PHE A 243 3.81 -2.05 -9.66
C PHE A 243 3.74 -2.87 -8.37
N GLY A 244 3.12 -2.32 -7.32
CA GLY A 244 2.79 -3.07 -6.10
C GLY A 244 1.93 -4.30 -6.40
N PHE A 245 0.83 -4.12 -7.15
CA PHE A 245 -0.09 -5.21 -7.50
C PHE A 245 0.54 -6.27 -8.39
N VAL A 246 1.21 -5.87 -9.47
CA VAL A 246 1.90 -6.79 -10.39
C VAL A 246 2.99 -7.58 -9.66
N ALA A 247 3.76 -6.95 -8.78
CA ALA A 247 4.77 -7.63 -7.99
C ALA A 247 4.18 -8.74 -7.10
N ARG A 248 3.00 -8.51 -6.50
CA ARG A 248 2.32 -9.54 -5.69
C ARG A 248 1.73 -10.65 -6.54
N ILE A 249 1.17 -10.36 -7.71
CA ILE A 249 0.73 -11.40 -8.65
C ILE A 249 1.91 -12.31 -9.02
N ILE A 250 3.04 -11.72 -9.43
CA ILE A 250 4.23 -12.47 -9.83
C ILE A 250 4.68 -13.42 -8.71
N LYS A 251 4.74 -12.92 -7.47
CA LYS A 251 5.20 -13.71 -6.32
C LYS A 251 4.16 -14.73 -5.84
N LEU A 252 2.86 -14.45 -5.98
CA LEU A 252 1.80 -15.35 -5.54
C LEU A 252 1.68 -16.61 -6.41
N HIS A 253 2.07 -16.56 -7.69
CA HIS A 253 2.00 -17.70 -8.60
C HIS A 253 3.35 -18.42 -8.73
N LYS A 254 3.42 -19.69 -8.31
CA LYS A 254 4.62 -20.54 -8.41
C LYS A 254 5.21 -20.59 -9.83
N ILE A 255 4.33 -20.73 -10.84
CA ILE A 255 4.72 -20.78 -12.26
C ILE A 255 5.46 -19.49 -12.66
N ILE A 256 4.97 -18.33 -12.24
CA ILE A 256 5.55 -17.04 -12.62
C ILE A 256 6.80 -16.76 -11.78
N SER A 257 6.72 -16.88 -10.46
CA SER A 257 7.81 -16.62 -9.51
C SER A 257 9.03 -17.53 -9.75
N VAL A 258 8.84 -18.84 -9.69
CA VAL A 258 9.93 -19.83 -9.77
C VAL A 258 10.17 -20.24 -11.23
N GLY A 259 9.09 -20.48 -11.97
CA GLY A 259 9.18 -21.00 -13.33
C GLY A 259 9.75 -20.00 -14.33
N ILE A 260 9.27 -18.76 -14.32
CA ILE A 260 9.65 -17.75 -15.32
C ILE A 260 10.72 -16.82 -14.76
N TRP A 261 10.44 -16.16 -13.63
CA TRP A 261 11.27 -15.08 -13.10
C TRP A 261 12.61 -15.58 -12.57
N GLU A 262 12.61 -16.62 -11.73
CA GLU A 262 13.84 -17.18 -11.16
C GLU A 262 14.73 -17.83 -12.24
N LYS A 263 14.14 -18.55 -13.21
CA LYS A 263 14.91 -19.10 -14.34
C LYS A 263 15.49 -18.02 -15.24
N ALA A 264 14.75 -16.97 -15.54
CA ALA A 264 15.25 -15.83 -16.32
C ALA A 264 16.41 -15.15 -15.59
N ARG A 265 16.26 -14.92 -14.27
CA ARG A 265 17.31 -14.37 -13.41
C ARG A 265 18.56 -15.26 -13.36
N ALA A 266 18.38 -16.58 -13.26
CA ALA A 266 19.48 -17.53 -13.27
C ALA A 266 20.24 -17.51 -14.61
N ARG A 267 19.52 -17.47 -15.74
CA ARG A 267 20.12 -17.33 -17.09
C ARG A 267 20.89 -16.02 -17.24
N LEU A 268 20.29 -14.90 -16.83
CA LEU A 268 20.93 -13.58 -16.87
C LEU A 268 22.19 -13.54 -16.00
N SER A 269 22.13 -14.10 -14.79
CA SER A 269 23.30 -14.24 -13.90
C SER A 269 24.39 -15.12 -14.53
N MET A 270 24.03 -16.21 -15.22
CA MET A 270 25.03 -17.05 -15.90
C MET A 270 25.71 -16.31 -17.06
N GLN A 271 24.96 -15.59 -17.87
CA GLN A 271 25.50 -14.78 -18.97
C GLN A 271 26.41 -13.66 -18.43
N ALA A 272 25.96 -12.92 -17.42
CA ALA A 272 26.76 -11.88 -16.78
C ALA A 272 28.07 -12.42 -16.19
N ARG A 273 28.04 -13.59 -15.53
CA ARG A 273 29.27 -14.25 -15.03
C ARG A 273 30.20 -14.68 -16.15
N ARG A 274 29.69 -15.15 -17.30
CA ARG A 274 30.51 -15.47 -18.48
C ARG A 274 31.22 -14.23 -19.00
N LEU A 275 30.49 -13.13 -19.18
CA LEU A 275 31.07 -11.84 -19.59
C LEU A 275 32.13 -11.35 -18.59
N LEU A 276 31.85 -11.47 -17.29
CA LEU A 276 32.78 -11.09 -16.24
C LEU A 276 34.07 -11.93 -16.28
N ARG A 277 33.95 -13.24 -16.58
CA ARG A 277 35.08 -14.16 -16.69
C ARG A 277 35.95 -13.83 -17.90
N ILE A 278 35.33 -13.52 -19.04
CA ILE A 278 36.04 -13.08 -20.26
C ILE A 278 36.78 -11.77 -19.97
N ALA A 279 36.09 -10.79 -19.38
CA ALA A 279 36.68 -9.50 -19.01
C ALA A 279 37.83 -9.67 -18.00
N PHE A 280 37.71 -10.59 -17.05
CA PHE A 280 38.76 -10.90 -16.08
C PHE A 280 39.99 -11.49 -16.77
N ILE A 281 39.83 -12.51 -17.62
CA ILE A 281 40.94 -13.14 -18.35
C ILE A 281 41.65 -12.10 -19.22
N TRP A 282 40.91 -11.26 -19.93
CA TRP A 282 41.48 -10.22 -20.79
C TRP A 282 42.22 -9.12 -20.02
N CYS A 283 41.70 -8.70 -18.86
CA CYS A 283 42.31 -7.64 -18.06
C CYS A 283 43.44 -8.10 -17.14
N CYS A 284 43.44 -9.37 -16.71
CA CYS A 284 44.37 -9.92 -15.72
C CYS A 284 45.45 -10.84 -16.31
N SER A 285 45.48 -11.03 -17.63
CA SER A 285 46.51 -11.84 -18.31
C SER A 285 47.94 -11.31 -18.13
N ASN A 286 48.11 -10.00 -17.96
CA ASN A 286 49.41 -9.38 -17.73
C ASN A 286 49.60 -9.14 -16.22
N ASN A 287 50.58 -9.81 -15.61
CA ASN A 287 50.80 -9.96 -14.15
C ASN A 287 51.14 -8.64 -13.39
N SER A 288 50.82 -7.48 -13.95
CA SER A 288 51.04 -6.18 -13.32
C SER A 288 49.88 -5.82 -12.39
N TYR A 289 50.18 -5.78 -11.09
CA TYR A 289 49.24 -5.44 -10.01
C TYR A 289 48.63 -4.02 -10.16
N LYS A 290 49.13 -3.18 -11.06
CA LYS A 290 48.63 -1.81 -11.34
C LYS A 290 48.07 -1.63 -12.77
N SER A 291 47.55 -2.69 -13.40
CA SER A 291 46.94 -2.58 -14.74
C SER A 291 45.73 -1.63 -14.76
N LEU A 292 45.85 -0.51 -15.50
CA LEU A 292 44.78 0.47 -15.74
C LEU A 292 43.51 -0.19 -16.30
N LYS A 293 43.66 -1.22 -17.15
CA LYS A 293 42.53 -1.99 -17.73
C LYS A 293 41.70 -2.68 -16.64
N ARG A 294 42.35 -3.23 -15.60
CA ARG A 294 41.67 -3.87 -14.48
C ARG A 294 40.85 -2.86 -13.65
N THR A 295 41.40 -1.67 -13.44
CA THR A 295 40.74 -0.63 -12.65
C THR A 295 39.60 0.05 -13.40
N LEU A 296 39.74 0.28 -14.71
CA LEU A 296 38.73 0.98 -15.52
C LEU A 296 37.66 0.08 -16.12
N LEU A 297 37.95 -1.21 -16.38
CA LEU A 297 37.01 -2.10 -17.07
C LEU A 297 36.41 -3.17 -16.14
N TYR A 298 37.27 -3.94 -15.49
CA TYR A 298 36.82 -5.08 -14.68
C TYR A 298 36.11 -4.65 -13.39
N ARG A 299 36.67 -3.67 -12.64
CA ARG A 299 36.07 -3.23 -11.38
C ARG A 299 34.68 -2.61 -11.55
N PRO A 300 34.43 -1.67 -12.48
CA PRO A 300 33.09 -1.13 -12.68
C PRO A 300 32.10 -2.19 -13.13
N LEU A 301 32.50 -3.10 -14.02
CA LEU A 301 31.65 -4.20 -14.48
C LEU A 301 31.27 -5.14 -13.32
N LEU A 302 32.23 -5.48 -12.46
CA LEU A 302 31.98 -6.27 -11.25
C LEU A 302 31.04 -5.52 -10.30
N THR A 303 31.26 -4.22 -10.07
CA THR A 303 30.39 -3.39 -9.22
C THR A 303 28.97 -3.35 -9.77
N VAL A 304 28.78 -3.09 -11.06
CA VAL A 304 27.45 -3.09 -11.70
C VAL A 304 26.78 -4.45 -11.56
N PHE A 305 27.50 -5.55 -11.77
CA PHE A 305 26.98 -6.90 -11.58
C PHE A 305 26.53 -7.14 -10.13
N LEU A 306 27.34 -6.75 -9.15
CA LEU A 306 27.03 -6.92 -7.73
C LEU A 306 25.84 -6.05 -7.31
N VAL A 307 25.80 -4.78 -7.74
CA VAL A 307 24.70 -3.85 -7.46
C VAL A 307 23.40 -4.35 -8.09
N ALA A 308 23.43 -4.78 -9.36
CA ALA A 308 22.26 -5.34 -10.02
C ALA A 308 21.76 -6.61 -9.31
N ARG A 309 22.68 -7.48 -8.87
CA ARG A 309 22.31 -8.69 -8.12
C ARG A 309 21.68 -8.34 -6.77
N LEU A 310 22.28 -7.41 -6.03
CA LEU A 310 21.77 -6.93 -4.76
C LEU A 310 20.40 -6.28 -4.91
N PHE A 311 20.21 -5.45 -5.95
CA PHE A 311 18.93 -4.83 -6.26
C PHE A 311 17.85 -5.87 -6.55
N LEU A 312 18.16 -6.89 -7.37
CA LEU A 312 17.22 -7.97 -7.66
C LEU A 312 16.92 -8.83 -6.42
N ASP A 313 17.91 -9.12 -5.57
CA ASP A 313 17.70 -9.83 -4.29
C ASP A 313 16.84 -9.00 -3.33
N GLY A 314 17.09 -7.70 -3.27
CA GLY A 314 16.29 -6.73 -2.53
C GLY A 314 14.86 -6.68 -3.04
N TRP A 315 14.65 -6.60 -4.35
CA TRP A 315 13.33 -6.58 -4.97
C TRP A 315 12.53 -7.87 -4.71
N SER A 316 13.18 -9.03 -4.74
CA SER A 316 12.54 -10.31 -4.44
C SER A 316 12.25 -10.50 -2.95
N SER A 317 12.86 -9.72 -2.06
CA SER A 317 12.74 -9.88 -0.60
C SER A 317 11.34 -9.58 -0.09
N MET A 318 10.96 -10.20 1.02
CA MET A 318 9.76 -9.85 1.76
C MET A 318 9.92 -8.48 2.43
N PHE A 319 11.12 -8.15 2.89
CA PHE A 319 11.43 -6.84 3.46
C PHE A 319 11.06 -5.68 2.52
N SER A 320 11.43 -5.76 1.25
CA SER A 320 11.08 -4.74 0.26
C SER A 320 9.56 -4.63 0.08
N GLU A 321 8.79 -5.70 0.34
CA GLU A 321 7.33 -5.62 0.32
C GLU A 321 6.77 -4.82 1.48
N VAL A 322 7.32 -5.06 2.67
CA VAL A 322 6.98 -4.31 3.88
C VAL A 322 7.33 -2.84 3.69
N CYS A 323 8.55 -2.52 3.22
CA CYS A 323 8.95 -1.14 2.94
C CYS A 323 8.04 -0.47 1.91
N TRP A 324 7.65 -1.18 0.85
CA TRP A 324 6.72 -0.66 -0.16
C TRP A 324 5.37 -0.26 0.45
N LEU A 325 4.83 -1.10 1.33
CA LEU A 325 3.56 -0.85 2.01
C LEU A 325 3.66 0.30 3.02
N VAL A 326 4.75 0.39 3.78
CA VAL A 326 5.01 1.49 4.71
C VAL A 326 5.13 2.81 3.95
N LEU A 327 5.90 2.85 2.86
CA LEU A 327 6.02 4.04 2.02
C LEU A 327 4.68 4.42 1.39
N GLY A 328 3.91 3.44 0.90
CA GLY A 328 2.56 3.66 0.36
C GLY A 328 1.57 4.19 1.40
N PHE A 329 1.66 3.72 2.64
CA PHE A 329 0.84 4.21 3.76
C PHE A 329 1.21 5.65 4.12
N ILE A 330 2.50 5.95 4.33
CA ILE A 330 2.99 7.31 4.62
C ILE A 330 2.57 8.27 3.50
N TRP A 331 2.79 7.89 2.24
CA TRP A 331 2.38 8.68 1.09
C TRP A 331 0.86 8.94 1.05
N GLY A 332 0.05 7.90 1.25
CA GLY A 332 -1.41 8.01 1.31
C GLY A 332 -1.89 8.91 2.44
N THR A 333 -1.29 8.79 3.63
CA THR A 333 -1.60 9.61 4.82
C THR A 333 -1.25 11.07 4.56
N MET A 334 -0.03 11.37 4.09
CA MET A 334 0.37 12.73 3.76
C MET A 334 -0.58 13.38 2.76
N ARG A 335 -0.97 12.64 1.72
CA ARG A 335 -1.89 13.11 0.69
C ARG A 335 -3.30 13.35 1.24
N LEU A 336 -3.90 12.36 1.90
CA LEU A 336 -5.27 12.46 2.42
C LEU A 336 -5.41 13.56 3.47
N PHE A 337 -4.55 13.58 4.49
CA PHE A 337 -4.63 14.60 5.54
C PHE A 337 -4.20 15.98 5.04
N GLY A 338 -3.36 16.06 4.01
CA GLY A 338 -3.11 17.30 3.28
C GLY A 338 -4.39 17.88 2.69
N ILE A 339 -5.19 17.05 2.01
CA ILE A 339 -6.48 17.44 1.41
C ILE A 339 -7.51 17.83 2.49
N LEU A 340 -7.68 17.02 3.52
CA LEU A 340 -8.60 17.31 4.63
C LEU A 340 -8.21 18.58 5.40
N GLY A 341 -6.91 18.88 5.48
CA GLY A 341 -6.40 20.08 6.14
C GLY A 341 -6.67 21.38 5.37
N ILE A 342 -6.85 21.33 4.04
CA ILE A 342 -7.08 22.52 3.21
C ILE A 342 -8.43 23.17 3.55
N ILE A 343 -9.48 22.36 3.72
CA ILE A 343 -10.83 22.86 4.03
C ILE A 343 -10.90 23.58 5.39
N LYS A 344 -10.04 23.21 6.33
CA LYS A 344 -9.99 23.87 7.64
C LYS A 344 -9.36 25.27 7.59
N LYS A 345 -8.73 25.66 6.48
CA LYS A 345 -8.12 26.98 6.31
C LYS A 345 -9.14 27.97 5.75
N SER A 346 -9.13 29.19 6.27
CA SER A 346 -9.87 30.31 5.67
C SER A 346 -9.26 30.67 4.31
N VAL A 347 -10.06 30.65 3.25
CA VAL A 347 -9.65 31.13 1.92
C VAL A 347 -9.98 32.59 1.79
N TYR A 348 -9.01 33.44 1.47
CA TYR A 348 -9.23 34.87 1.32
C TYR A 348 -9.66 35.19 -0.12
N ARG A 349 -10.56 36.17 -0.27
CA ARG A 349 -10.97 36.65 -1.60
C ARG A 349 -9.76 37.27 -2.34
N TYR A 350 -9.03 38.15 -1.66
CA TYR A 350 -7.77 38.72 -2.15
C TYR A 350 -6.68 38.67 -1.06
N PRO A 351 -5.39 38.58 -1.43
CA PRO A 351 -4.29 38.63 -0.47
C PRO A 351 -4.33 39.94 0.34
N GLY A 352 -4.54 39.84 1.66
CA GLY A 352 -4.54 40.99 2.57
C GLY A 352 -5.90 41.61 2.90
N GLU A 353 -7.02 41.07 2.39
CA GLU A 353 -8.38 41.53 2.69
C GLU A 353 -9.04 40.66 3.76
N PRO A 354 -9.85 41.20 4.70
CA PRO A 354 -10.46 40.40 5.79
C PRO A 354 -11.63 39.49 5.34
N THR A 355 -12.04 39.54 4.07
CA THR A 355 -13.17 38.77 3.52
C THR A 355 -12.74 37.39 3.04
N SER A 356 -13.37 36.35 3.60
CA SER A 356 -13.08 34.95 3.27
C SER A 356 -14.21 34.25 2.51
N ILE A 357 -13.85 33.36 1.59
CA ILE A 357 -14.77 32.43 0.91
C ILE A 357 -14.98 31.21 1.81
N LYS A 358 -16.24 30.83 2.03
CA LYS A 358 -16.59 29.59 2.73
C LYS A 358 -16.57 28.43 1.73
N LEU A 359 -15.61 27.51 1.90
CA LEU A 359 -15.46 26.32 1.04
C LEU A 359 -16.54 25.26 1.30
N VAL A 360 -16.95 25.15 2.56
CA VAL A 360 -18.00 24.25 3.03
C VAL A 360 -19.21 25.11 3.33
N GLN A 361 -20.39 24.61 2.96
CA GLN A 361 -21.64 25.25 3.33
C GLN A 361 -21.71 25.34 4.86
N ASP A 362 -21.99 26.52 5.44
CA ASP A 362 -22.26 26.60 6.87
C ASP A 362 -23.46 25.70 7.16
N SER A 363 -23.18 24.56 7.74
CA SER A 363 -24.11 23.95 8.64
C SER A 363 -23.96 24.61 10.00
N ASP A 364 -25.09 24.78 10.68
CA ASP A 364 -25.13 25.07 12.12
C ASP A 364 -24.04 24.23 12.83
N GLU A 365 -23.46 24.75 13.90
CA GLU A 365 -22.39 24.16 14.73
C GLU A 365 -22.66 22.72 15.29
N ARG A 366 -23.70 22.03 14.80
CA ARG A 366 -24.12 20.66 15.06
C ARG A 366 -23.59 19.62 14.05
N ASP A 367 -22.94 19.99 12.95
CA ASP A 367 -22.49 19.05 11.89
C ASP A 367 -21.17 18.30 12.19
N GLY A 368 -20.93 18.00 13.47
CA GLY A 368 -20.14 16.85 13.89
C GLY A 368 -21.01 15.60 14.11
N ASP A 369 -22.28 15.63 13.71
CA ASP A 369 -23.25 14.60 14.03
C ASP A 369 -22.90 13.26 13.38
N TRP A 370 -22.85 12.23 14.23
CA TRP A 370 -22.53 10.87 13.85
C TRP A 370 -23.66 10.28 13.01
N GLY A 371 -23.45 10.23 11.69
CA GLY A 371 -24.36 9.56 10.78
C GLY A 371 -24.32 8.03 10.93
N PHE A 372 -25.41 7.36 10.55
CA PHE A 372 -25.48 5.88 10.51
C PHE A 372 -24.31 5.27 9.73
N GLY A 373 -23.96 5.83 8.56
CA GLY A 373 -22.82 5.36 7.75
C GLY A 373 -21.48 5.40 8.49
N GLN A 374 -21.25 6.44 9.30
CA GLN A 374 -20.03 6.58 10.09
C GLN A 374 -19.95 5.56 11.23
N VAL A 375 -21.07 5.31 11.92
CA VAL A 375 -21.16 4.29 12.98
C VAL A 375 -20.95 2.90 12.37
N VAL A 376 -21.62 2.59 11.26
CA VAL A 376 -21.43 1.32 10.54
C VAL A 376 -19.97 1.14 10.14
N ALA A 377 -19.31 2.18 9.61
CA ALA A 377 -17.89 2.11 9.24
C ALA A 377 -16.99 1.74 10.44
N LEU A 378 -17.24 2.30 11.63
CA LEU A 378 -16.49 1.92 12.83
C LEU A 378 -16.81 0.51 13.32
N VAL A 379 -18.06 0.06 13.23
CA VAL A 379 -18.43 -1.31 13.60
C VAL A 379 -17.73 -2.31 12.66
N LEU A 380 -17.65 -2.01 11.36
CA LEU A 380 -16.91 -2.82 10.39
C LEU A 380 -15.40 -2.89 10.68
N LEU A 381 -14.81 -1.81 11.21
CA LEU A 381 -13.41 -1.80 11.67
C LEU A 381 -13.19 -2.78 12.84
N LEU A 382 -14.15 -2.88 13.77
CA LEU A 382 -14.05 -3.73 14.95
C LEU A 382 -14.32 -5.22 14.64
N ALA A 383 -15.11 -5.53 13.61
CA ALA A 383 -15.54 -6.89 13.29
C ALA A 383 -14.38 -7.90 13.15
N PRO A 384 -13.28 -7.60 12.42
CA PRO A 384 -12.14 -8.50 12.36
C PRO A 384 -11.37 -8.61 13.69
N LEU A 385 -11.29 -7.55 14.48
CA LEU A 385 -10.57 -7.55 15.76
C LEU A 385 -11.22 -8.48 16.79
N PHE A 386 -12.55 -8.62 16.76
CA PHE A 386 -13.25 -9.59 17.60
C PHE A 386 -12.84 -11.04 17.33
N THR A 387 -12.44 -11.37 16.09
CA THR A 387 -11.95 -12.72 15.78
C THR A 387 -10.67 -13.02 16.55
N ILE A 388 -9.73 -12.07 16.62
CA ILE A 388 -8.49 -12.20 17.39
C ILE A 388 -8.77 -12.35 18.89
N ILE A 389 -9.63 -11.48 19.45
CA ILE A 389 -9.97 -11.49 20.88
C ILE A 389 -10.56 -12.85 21.28
N LYS A 390 -11.39 -13.45 20.44
CA LYS A 390 -11.97 -14.78 20.69
C LYS A 390 -10.89 -15.86 20.85
N TYR A 391 -9.84 -15.83 20.02
CA TYR A 391 -8.73 -16.79 20.11
C TYR A 391 -7.82 -16.52 21.31
N PHE A 392 -7.60 -15.26 21.69
CA PHE A 392 -6.88 -14.94 22.93
C PHE A 392 -7.61 -15.46 24.18
N ASN A 393 -8.93 -15.25 24.26
CA ASN A 393 -9.72 -15.65 25.42
C ASN A 393 -9.89 -17.19 25.53
N HIS A 394 -9.98 -17.90 24.41
CA HIS A 394 -9.98 -19.36 24.44
C HIS A 394 -8.61 -19.94 24.84
N GLY A 395 -7.51 -19.31 24.42
CA GLY A 395 -6.16 -19.74 24.81
C GLY A 395 -5.90 -19.66 26.32
N THR A 396 -6.45 -18.64 27.00
CA THR A 396 -6.35 -18.48 28.47
C THR A 396 -7.14 -19.52 29.26
N SER A 397 -8.23 -20.07 28.72
CA SER A 397 -9.01 -21.10 29.43
C SER A 397 -8.31 -22.46 29.47
N TYR A 398 -7.42 -22.75 28.51
CA TYR A 398 -6.65 -24.01 28.51
C TYR A 398 -5.39 -23.93 29.37
N THR A 399 -4.81 -22.74 29.59
CA THR A 399 -3.64 -22.57 30.47
C THR A 399 -3.98 -22.56 31.96
N LEU A 400 -5.22 -22.25 32.33
CA LEU A 400 -5.72 -22.34 33.72
C LEU A 400 -6.10 -23.78 34.16
N ASN A 401 -6.18 -24.72 33.22
CA ASN A 401 -6.59 -26.11 33.47
C ASN A 401 -5.46 -27.13 33.31
N ALA A 402 -4.18 -26.71 33.37
CA ALA A 402 -3.09 -27.66 33.53
C ALA A 402 -2.96 -28.00 35.03
N PRO A 403 -3.41 -29.19 35.49
CA PRO A 403 -3.03 -29.64 36.81
C PRO A 403 -1.51 -29.82 36.83
N ASN A 404 -0.85 -29.18 37.79
CA ASN A 404 0.51 -29.55 38.16
C ASN A 404 0.51 -31.02 38.53
N LEU A 405 1.11 -31.85 37.68
CA LEU A 405 1.45 -33.24 37.94
C LEU A 405 2.92 -33.45 37.59
#